data_AF-A0A0F9AEC7-F1
#
_entry.id   AF-A0A0F9AEC7-F1
#
_cell.length_a   1.000
_cell.length_b   1.000
_cell.length_c   1.000
_cell.angle_alpha   90.00
_cell.angle_beta   90.00
_cell.angle_gamma   90.00
#
_symmetry.space_group_name_H-M   'P 1'
#
loop_
_entity.id
_entity.type
_entity.pdbx_description
1 polymer ?
#
loop_
_entity_poly.entity_id
_entity_poly.type
_entity_poly.pdbx_seq_one_letter_code
_entity_poly.pdbx_strand_id
1 'polypeptide(L)'
;LRAMVAGIRRNGRLFTPEPGDQLFPDDQIYILAHRDDVNRTLEIFGKSVTKQERVVIIGGGNVGLAVAQALESRSERVRAKIIERDRPTAERAADALEKTIVLHGDGLSIDLLAEANIARANAVLCVTDDDKTNLLAAVRAKSAGCAMSICLVNDPTLQPLMAPLDIDAYINPRSTTVSSILRHIRHGRVRGIYSIGDAEAEVIEAQVLSTSPISGQLIRDIDFPEGVLVGAVLKDDVVLKPSGGTRIEEGDVIVLFAMTDDVPEVERLFQVSIDFF
;
A
#
# COMPACT_ATOMS: atom_id res chain seq x y z
N LEU A 1 10.12 -13.85 14.29
CA LEU A 1 9.31 -12.85 13.58
C LEU A 1 10.25 -11.76 13.07
N ARG A 2 10.44 -11.66 11.76
CA ARG A 2 11.18 -10.58 11.13
C ARG A 2 10.20 -9.46 10.78
N ALA A 3 9.84 -8.69 11.79
CA ALA A 3 8.97 -7.53 11.65
C ALA A 3 9.41 -6.41 12.60
N MET A 4 9.10 -5.17 12.22
CA MET A 4 9.25 -3.99 13.06
C MET A 4 8.19 -2.95 12.73
N VAL A 5 7.73 -2.24 13.74
CA VAL A 5 6.89 -1.05 13.55
C VAL A 5 7.78 0.05 13.00
N ALA A 6 7.41 0.60 11.86
CA ALA A 6 8.15 1.65 11.17
C ALA A 6 7.49 3.02 11.35
N GLY A 7 6.17 3.05 11.58
CA GLY A 7 5.44 4.29 11.81
C GLY A 7 4.16 4.04 12.59
N ILE A 8 3.78 5.01 13.42
CA ILE A 8 2.51 5.03 14.13
C ILE A 8 1.79 6.32 13.72
N ARG A 9 0.53 6.19 13.28
CA ARG A 9 -0.37 7.34 13.10
C ARG A 9 -1.43 7.32 14.18
N ARG A 10 -1.44 8.39 14.98
CA ARG A 10 -2.35 8.60 16.10
C ARG A 10 -3.01 9.97 15.97
N ASN A 11 -4.34 10.01 16.04
CA ASN A 11 -5.11 11.25 15.92
C ASN A 11 -4.71 12.09 14.68
N GLY A 12 -4.49 11.41 13.55
CA GLY A 12 -4.10 12.03 12.27
C GLY A 12 -2.61 12.31 12.10
N ARG A 13 -1.80 12.31 13.17
CA ARG A 13 -0.36 12.59 13.10
C ARG A 13 0.45 11.31 12.95
N LEU A 14 1.27 11.22 11.92
CA LEU A 14 2.27 10.16 11.70
C LEU A 14 3.61 10.51 12.37
N PHE A 15 4.25 9.52 13.00
CA PHE A 15 5.60 9.64 13.58
C PHE A 15 6.33 8.29 13.58
N THR A 16 7.66 8.33 13.70
CA THR A 16 8.52 7.15 13.90
C THR A 16 8.45 6.68 15.35
N PRO A 17 8.24 5.36 15.61
CA PRO A 17 8.16 4.83 16.96
C PRO A 17 9.52 4.70 17.64
N GLU A 18 9.55 4.93 18.95
CA GLU A 18 10.65 4.56 19.83
C GLU A 18 10.42 3.19 20.50
N PRO A 19 11.47 2.48 20.97
CA PRO A 19 11.33 1.17 21.62
C PRO A 19 10.40 1.11 22.83
N GLY A 20 10.12 2.25 23.48
CA GLY A 20 9.23 2.37 24.64
C GLY A 20 7.80 2.77 24.30
N ASP A 21 7.50 3.07 23.03
CA ASP A 21 6.18 3.56 22.64
C ASP A 21 5.11 2.49 22.78
N GLN A 22 4.01 2.88 23.42
CA GLN A 22 2.82 2.04 23.56
C GLN A 22 1.86 2.28 22.40
N LEU A 23 1.26 1.19 21.94
CA LEU A 23 0.21 1.18 20.93
C LEU A 23 -1.15 1.27 21.62
N PHE A 24 -2.03 2.12 21.12
CA PHE A 24 -3.39 2.30 21.63
C PHE A 24 -4.44 1.86 20.60
N PRO A 25 -5.69 1.63 21.03
CA PRO A 25 -6.81 1.48 20.10
C PRO A 25 -6.85 2.63 19.08
N ASP A 26 -7.28 2.30 17.86
CA ASP A 26 -7.40 3.22 16.72
C ASP A 26 -6.08 3.77 16.14
N ASP A 27 -4.92 3.41 16.70
CA ASP A 27 -3.65 3.66 16.05
C ASP A 27 -3.58 2.94 14.70
N GLN A 28 -3.13 3.65 13.67
CA GLN A 28 -2.75 3.04 12.39
C GLN A 28 -1.26 2.74 12.44
N ILE A 29 -0.91 1.47 12.25
CA ILE A 29 0.44 0.97 12.49
C ILE A 29 1.03 0.50 11.17
N TYR A 30 2.17 1.10 10.80
CA TYR A 30 2.93 0.72 9.62
C TYR A 30 4.03 -0.25 10.03
N ILE A 31 4.07 -1.41 9.40
CA ILE A 31 4.97 -2.51 9.77
C ILE A 31 5.80 -2.90 8.55
N LEU A 32 7.11 -2.98 8.73
CA LEU A 32 8.01 -3.62 7.79
C LEU A 32 8.20 -5.07 8.22
N ALA A 33 7.82 -6.02 7.37
CA ALA A 33 7.86 -7.44 7.67
C ALA A 33 8.39 -8.26 6.50
N HIS A 34 9.14 -9.30 6.82
CA HIS A 34 9.50 -10.32 5.82
C HIS A 34 8.22 -11.00 5.31
N ARG A 35 8.18 -11.33 4.01
CA ARG A 35 6.99 -11.90 3.34
C ARG A 35 6.41 -13.11 4.09
N ASP A 36 7.27 -14.05 4.51
CA ASP A 36 6.85 -15.24 5.25
C ASP A 36 6.30 -14.96 6.66
N ASP A 37 6.62 -13.80 7.25
CA ASP A 37 6.22 -13.39 8.59
C ASP A 37 4.99 -12.47 8.59
N VAL A 38 4.43 -12.10 7.42
CA VAL A 38 3.30 -11.15 7.32
C VAL A 38 2.06 -11.66 8.06
N ASN A 39 1.63 -12.89 7.80
CA ASN A 39 0.42 -13.43 8.44
C ASN A 39 0.56 -13.53 9.97
N ARG A 40 1.71 -14.03 10.43
CA ARG A 40 2.02 -14.13 11.86
C ARG A 40 2.10 -12.76 12.53
N THR A 41 2.63 -11.76 11.82
CA THR A 41 2.62 -10.37 12.26
C THR A 41 1.18 -9.91 12.44
N LEU A 42 0.32 -10.06 11.43
CA LEU A 42 -1.09 -9.66 11.51
C LEU A 42 -1.83 -10.33 12.68
N GLU A 43 -1.60 -11.62 12.91
CA GLU A 43 -2.18 -12.37 14.04
C GLU A 43 -1.79 -11.78 15.41
N ILE A 44 -0.53 -11.35 15.58
CA ILE A 44 -0.06 -10.70 16.81
C ILE A 44 -0.81 -9.38 17.07
N PHE A 45 -1.16 -8.65 16.02
CA PHE A 45 -2.00 -7.45 16.09
C PHE A 45 -3.51 -7.78 16.18
N GLY A 46 -3.87 -9.04 16.44
CA GLY A 46 -5.26 -9.49 16.56
C GLY A 46 -6.02 -9.49 15.25
N LYS A 47 -5.34 -9.39 14.09
CA LYS A 47 -5.97 -9.41 12.78
C LYS A 47 -6.02 -10.85 12.27
N SER A 48 -7.22 -11.36 12.02
CA SER A 48 -7.41 -12.63 11.33
C SER A 48 -7.31 -12.43 9.83
N VAL A 49 -6.36 -13.11 9.17
CA VAL A 49 -6.29 -13.16 7.71
C VAL A 49 -7.35 -14.12 7.20
N THR A 50 -8.54 -13.60 6.89
CA THR A 50 -9.59 -14.39 6.24
C THR A 50 -9.35 -14.42 4.73
N LYS A 51 -9.54 -15.59 4.10
CA LYS A 51 -9.44 -15.71 2.65
C LYS A 51 -10.55 -14.89 1.99
N GLN A 52 -10.15 -14.03 1.06
CA GLN A 52 -11.06 -13.22 0.26
C GLN A 52 -11.55 -14.06 -0.92
N GLU A 53 -12.62 -14.83 -0.72
CA GLU A 53 -13.15 -15.75 -1.73
C GLU A 53 -14.11 -15.07 -2.71
N ARG A 54 -14.71 -13.95 -2.31
CA ARG A 54 -15.74 -13.24 -3.08
C ARG A 54 -15.48 -11.74 -3.07
N VAL A 55 -15.33 -11.18 -4.26
CA VAL A 55 -15.05 -9.77 -4.46
C VAL A 55 -16.06 -9.19 -5.44
N VAL A 56 -16.63 -8.03 -5.10
CA VAL A 56 -17.45 -7.24 -6.03
C VAL A 56 -16.63 -6.01 -6.43
N ILE A 57 -16.58 -5.72 -7.72
CA ILE A 57 -15.88 -4.56 -8.28
C ILE A 57 -16.94 -3.67 -8.91
N ILE A 58 -16.95 -2.40 -8.55
CA ILE A 58 -17.84 -1.39 -9.11
C ILE A 58 -17.00 -0.46 -9.99
N GLY A 59 -17.26 -0.51 -11.30
CA GLY A 59 -16.40 0.06 -12.34
C GLY A 59 -15.62 -1.03 -13.07
N GLY A 60 -15.90 -1.18 -14.37
CA GLY A 60 -15.24 -2.08 -15.33
C GLY A 60 -14.27 -1.35 -16.26
N GLY A 61 -13.89 -0.11 -15.95
CA GLY A 61 -12.83 0.61 -16.64
C GLY A 61 -11.45 -0.03 -16.46
N ASN A 62 -10.39 0.67 -16.83
CA ASN A 62 -9.02 0.14 -16.86
C ASN A 62 -8.58 -0.49 -15.52
N VAL A 63 -8.87 0.16 -14.40
CA VAL A 63 -8.49 -0.32 -13.06
C VAL A 63 -9.29 -1.56 -12.69
N GLY A 64 -10.63 -1.51 -12.79
CA GLY A 64 -11.49 -2.63 -12.43
C GLY A 64 -11.23 -3.88 -13.27
N LEU A 65 -11.00 -3.70 -14.58
CA LEU A 65 -10.63 -4.78 -15.49
C LEU A 65 -9.28 -5.40 -15.12
N ALA A 66 -8.24 -4.57 -14.89
CA ALA A 66 -6.92 -5.06 -14.51
C ALA A 66 -6.95 -5.83 -13.17
N VAL A 67 -7.73 -5.34 -12.20
CA VAL A 67 -7.93 -6.04 -10.93
C VAL A 67 -8.62 -7.39 -11.16
N ALA A 68 -9.69 -7.44 -11.95
CA ALA A 68 -10.39 -8.68 -12.22
C ALA A 68 -9.48 -9.72 -12.92
N GLN A 69 -8.71 -9.31 -13.92
CA GLN A 69 -7.73 -10.19 -14.59
C GLN A 69 -6.64 -10.70 -13.63
N ALA A 70 -6.15 -9.83 -12.75
CA ALA A 70 -5.19 -10.22 -11.72
C ALA A 70 -5.80 -11.22 -10.72
N LEU A 71 -7.09 -11.12 -10.41
CA LEU A 71 -7.79 -12.09 -9.56
C LEU A 71 -8.00 -13.44 -10.28
N GLU A 72 -8.29 -13.44 -11.59
CA GLU A 72 -8.49 -14.67 -12.37
C GLU A 72 -7.22 -15.52 -12.56
N SER A 73 -6.07 -14.85 -12.57
CA SER A 73 -4.74 -15.46 -12.75
C SER A 73 -4.14 -16.03 -11.45
N ARG A 74 -4.74 -15.73 -10.29
CA ARG A 74 -4.29 -16.30 -9.02
C ARG A 74 -4.55 -17.81 -8.95
N SER A 75 -3.63 -18.52 -8.29
CA SER A 75 -3.76 -19.95 -8.00
C SER A 75 -4.93 -20.25 -7.05
N GLU A 76 -5.24 -19.33 -6.14
CA GLU A 76 -6.41 -19.40 -5.29
C GLU A 76 -7.65 -18.87 -6.01
N ARG A 77 -8.74 -19.63 -5.99
CA ARG A 77 -9.98 -19.26 -6.69
C ARG A 77 -10.70 -18.12 -5.97
N VAL A 78 -10.61 -16.92 -6.52
CA VAL A 78 -11.44 -15.77 -6.14
C VAL A 78 -12.62 -15.64 -7.10
N ARG A 79 -13.84 -15.54 -6.58
CA ARG A 79 -15.04 -15.28 -7.37
C ARG A 79 -15.26 -13.77 -7.44
N ALA A 80 -14.89 -13.18 -8.57
CA ALA A 80 -15.12 -11.77 -8.83
C ALA A 80 -16.45 -11.55 -9.58
N LYS A 81 -17.11 -10.42 -9.31
CA LYS A 81 -18.15 -9.85 -10.16
C LYS A 81 -17.86 -8.37 -10.41
N ILE A 82 -18.11 -7.89 -11.61
CA ILE A 82 -18.00 -6.47 -11.96
C ILE A 82 -19.41 -5.90 -12.16
N ILE A 83 -19.66 -4.69 -11.66
CA ILE A 83 -20.80 -3.86 -12.02
C ILE A 83 -20.30 -2.69 -12.84
N GLU A 84 -20.78 -2.53 -14.08
CA GLU A 84 -20.40 -1.45 -14.98
C GLU A 84 -21.63 -0.80 -15.63
N ARG A 85 -21.70 0.53 -15.59
CA ARG A 85 -22.84 1.33 -16.07
C ARG A 85 -22.78 1.56 -17.57
N ASP A 86 -21.59 1.77 -18.12
CA ASP A 86 -21.38 2.01 -19.55
C ASP A 86 -21.39 0.70 -20.32
N ARG A 87 -22.37 0.55 -21.23
CA ARG A 87 -22.59 -0.69 -21.99
C ARG A 87 -21.36 -1.14 -22.79
N PRO A 88 -20.72 -0.28 -23.62
CA PRO A 88 -19.51 -0.65 -24.34
C PRO A 88 -18.37 -1.12 -23.43
N THR A 89 -18.24 -0.51 -22.24
CA THR A 89 -17.21 -0.89 -21.26
C THR A 89 -17.53 -2.21 -20.58
N ALA A 90 -18.81 -2.45 -20.25
CA ALA A 90 -19.25 -3.74 -19.72
C ALA A 90 -19.01 -4.88 -20.72
N GLU A 91 -19.32 -4.67 -22.01
CA GLU A 91 -19.08 -5.65 -23.07
C GLU A 91 -17.59 -5.94 -23.23
N ARG A 92 -16.75 -4.89 -23.29
CA ARG A 92 -15.28 -5.05 -23.35
C ARG A 92 -14.72 -5.82 -22.16
N ALA A 93 -15.22 -5.55 -20.95
CA ALA A 93 -14.79 -6.28 -19.76
C ALA A 93 -15.25 -7.73 -19.81
N ALA A 94 -16.48 -8.01 -20.26
CA ALA A 94 -17.02 -9.35 -20.39
C ALA A 94 -16.26 -10.19 -21.44
N ASP A 95 -15.86 -9.58 -22.56
CA ASP A 95 -15.07 -10.25 -23.60
C ASP A 95 -13.64 -10.57 -23.14
N ALA A 96 -13.08 -9.75 -22.25
CA ALA A 96 -11.71 -9.88 -21.77
C ALA A 96 -11.53 -10.77 -20.53
N LEU A 97 -12.63 -11.22 -19.92
CA LEU A 97 -12.64 -11.98 -18.67
C LEU A 97 -13.27 -13.36 -18.86
N GLU A 98 -12.60 -14.41 -18.40
CA GLU A 98 -13.07 -15.79 -18.63
C GLU A 98 -13.93 -16.33 -17.49
N LYS A 99 -13.73 -15.83 -16.26
CA LYS A 99 -14.29 -16.40 -15.03
C LYS A 99 -15.15 -15.39 -14.25
N THR A 100 -14.99 -14.11 -14.53
CA THR A 100 -15.64 -12.99 -13.84
C THR A 100 -16.97 -12.66 -14.50
N ILE A 101 -18.03 -12.53 -13.68
CA ILE A 101 -19.35 -12.15 -14.18
C ILE A 101 -19.41 -10.63 -14.25
N VAL A 102 -19.78 -10.09 -15.42
CA VAL A 102 -20.00 -8.65 -15.62
C VAL A 102 -21.50 -8.36 -15.65
N LEU A 103 -21.96 -7.51 -14.73
CA LEU A 103 -23.32 -7.01 -14.63
C LEU A 103 -23.37 -5.60 -15.21
N HIS A 104 -24.26 -5.39 -16.17
CA HIS A 104 -24.47 -4.08 -16.78
C HIS A 104 -25.54 -3.29 -16.01
N GLY A 105 -25.15 -2.18 -15.39
CA GLY A 105 -26.06 -1.27 -14.69
C GLY A 105 -25.35 -0.35 -13.69
N ASP A 106 -26.13 0.42 -12.95
CA ASP A 106 -25.60 1.39 -11.99
C ASP A 106 -25.13 0.71 -10.70
N GLY A 107 -23.84 0.89 -10.35
CA GLY A 107 -23.24 0.42 -9.10
C GLY A 107 -23.85 1.00 -7.82
N LEU A 108 -24.64 2.06 -7.94
CA LEU A 108 -25.42 2.61 -6.83
C LEU A 108 -26.77 1.88 -6.65
N SER A 109 -27.24 1.08 -7.62
CA SER A 109 -28.51 0.36 -7.53
C SER A 109 -28.47 -0.74 -6.48
N ILE A 110 -29.38 -0.69 -5.50
CA ILE A 110 -29.48 -1.70 -4.45
C ILE A 110 -29.85 -3.08 -5.01
N ASP A 111 -30.70 -3.12 -6.04
CA ASP A 111 -31.10 -4.36 -6.69
C ASP A 111 -29.91 -5.03 -7.39
N LEU A 112 -29.04 -4.21 -8.01
CA LEU A 112 -27.86 -4.70 -8.71
C LEU A 112 -26.77 -5.15 -7.74
N LEU A 113 -26.60 -4.45 -6.61
CA LEU A 113 -25.75 -4.88 -5.51
C LEU A 113 -26.23 -6.22 -4.91
N ALA A 114 -27.55 -6.39 -4.78
CA ALA A 114 -28.14 -7.66 -4.34
C ALA A 114 -27.91 -8.79 -5.35
N GLU A 115 -28.08 -8.53 -6.66
CA GLU A 115 -27.75 -9.47 -7.73
C GLU A 115 -26.25 -9.85 -7.75
N ALA A 116 -25.38 -8.90 -7.41
CA ALA A 116 -23.96 -9.13 -7.20
C ALA A 116 -23.65 -9.96 -5.93
N ASN A 117 -24.63 -10.26 -5.08
CA ASN A 117 -24.48 -10.91 -3.78
C ASN A 117 -23.58 -10.14 -2.81
N ILE A 118 -23.70 -8.80 -2.78
CA ILE A 118 -22.83 -7.92 -1.98
C ILE A 118 -22.79 -8.29 -0.49
N ALA A 119 -23.92 -8.71 0.09
CA ALA A 119 -24.06 -9.10 1.49
C ALA A 119 -23.19 -10.32 1.87
N ARG A 120 -22.76 -11.10 0.88
CA ARG A 120 -21.89 -12.28 1.06
C ARG A 120 -20.49 -12.05 0.50
N ALA A 121 -20.21 -10.87 -0.03
CA ALA A 121 -18.89 -10.51 -0.53
C ALA A 121 -17.95 -10.23 0.65
N ASN A 122 -16.72 -10.70 0.55
CA ASN A 122 -15.70 -10.42 1.55
C ASN A 122 -15.16 -8.99 1.41
N ALA A 123 -15.11 -8.49 0.16
CA ALA A 123 -14.75 -7.12 -0.13
C ALA A 123 -15.52 -6.56 -1.33
N VAL A 124 -15.70 -5.24 -1.33
CA VAL A 124 -16.12 -4.45 -2.49
C VAL A 124 -15.02 -3.45 -2.86
N LEU A 125 -14.72 -3.32 -4.16
CA LEU A 125 -13.79 -2.35 -4.71
C LEU A 125 -14.56 -1.36 -5.58
N CYS A 126 -14.63 -0.09 -5.16
CA CYS A 126 -15.28 0.98 -5.89
C CYS A 126 -14.22 1.78 -6.66
N VAL A 127 -14.10 1.50 -7.96
CA VAL A 127 -12.96 1.92 -8.81
C VAL A 127 -13.44 2.62 -10.10
N THR A 128 -14.53 3.36 -10.00
CA THR A 128 -15.00 4.25 -11.08
C THR A 128 -14.12 5.49 -11.20
N ASP A 129 -14.34 6.29 -12.24
CA ASP A 129 -13.64 7.55 -12.52
C ASP A 129 -14.11 8.73 -11.64
N ASP A 130 -15.21 8.59 -10.90
CA ASP A 130 -15.76 9.62 -10.02
C ASP A 130 -15.62 9.25 -8.54
N ASP A 131 -14.86 10.05 -7.80
CA ASP A 131 -14.61 9.82 -6.37
C ASP A 131 -15.92 9.80 -5.55
N LYS A 132 -16.90 10.65 -5.90
CA LYS A 132 -18.19 10.72 -5.17
C LYS A 132 -18.99 9.44 -5.36
N THR A 133 -19.01 8.90 -6.58
CA THR A 133 -19.60 7.60 -6.90
C THR A 133 -18.91 6.50 -6.12
N ASN A 134 -17.58 6.51 -6.04
CA ASN A 134 -16.83 5.49 -5.29
C ASN A 134 -17.17 5.50 -3.79
N LEU A 135 -17.25 6.68 -3.16
CA LEU A 135 -17.63 6.80 -1.76
C LEU A 135 -19.06 6.35 -1.52
N LEU A 136 -20.01 6.83 -2.33
CA LEU A 136 -21.42 6.49 -2.15
C LEU A 136 -21.69 4.99 -2.40
N ALA A 137 -21.02 4.41 -3.39
CA ALA A 137 -21.11 2.98 -3.67
C ALA A 137 -20.57 2.13 -2.52
N ALA A 138 -19.44 2.52 -1.91
CA ALA A 138 -18.89 1.83 -0.75
C ALA A 138 -19.83 1.90 0.46
N VAL A 139 -20.37 3.09 0.77
CA VAL A 139 -21.34 3.27 1.85
C VAL A 139 -22.60 2.42 1.63
N ARG A 140 -23.11 2.36 0.39
CA ARG A 140 -24.25 1.49 0.05
C ARG A 140 -23.91 0.02 0.20
N ALA A 141 -22.73 -0.40 -0.25
CA ALA A 141 -22.30 -1.79 -0.11
C ALA A 141 -22.10 -2.22 1.34
N LYS A 142 -21.52 -1.36 2.20
CA LYS A 142 -21.42 -1.57 3.66
C LYS A 142 -22.80 -1.67 4.28
N SER A 143 -23.70 -0.75 3.95
CA SER A 143 -25.11 -0.78 4.41
C SER A 143 -25.85 -2.05 3.97
N ALA A 144 -25.48 -2.62 2.82
CA ALA A 144 -26.01 -3.87 2.29
C ALA A 144 -25.31 -5.13 2.86
N GLY A 145 -24.40 -4.98 3.83
CA GLY A 145 -23.78 -6.08 4.57
C GLY A 145 -22.43 -6.56 4.02
N CYS A 146 -21.76 -5.80 3.15
CA CYS A 146 -20.39 -6.12 2.75
C CYS A 146 -19.44 -5.98 3.94
N ALA A 147 -18.51 -6.94 4.11
CA ALA A 147 -17.59 -6.91 5.24
C ALA A 147 -16.55 -5.79 5.13
N MET A 148 -15.98 -5.59 3.94
CA MET A 148 -14.91 -4.63 3.67
C MET A 148 -15.21 -3.81 2.42
N SER A 149 -15.05 -2.50 2.49
CA SER A 149 -15.15 -1.59 1.35
C SER A 149 -13.84 -0.86 1.08
N ILE A 150 -13.44 -0.86 -0.19
CA ILE A 150 -12.21 -0.25 -0.67
C ILE A 150 -12.55 0.71 -1.80
N CYS A 151 -12.14 1.97 -1.70
CA CYS A 151 -12.41 2.98 -2.72
C CYS A 151 -11.15 3.44 -3.45
N LEU A 152 -11.27 3.68 -4.74
CA LEU A 152 -10.34 4.54 -5.46
C LEU A 152 -10.73 6.00 -5.19
N VAL A 153 -9.81 6.79 -4.66
CA VAL A 153 -10.06 8.19 -4.31
C VAL A 153 -8.89 9.02 -4.81
N ASN A 154 -9.14 9.84 -5.82
CA ASN A 154 -8.13 10.72 -6.37
C ASN A 154 -7.95 11.94 -5.48
N ASP A 155 -9.02 12.57 -5.00
CA ASP A 155 -9.03 13.78 -4.17
C ASP A 155 -8.65 13.49 -2.70
N PRO A 156 -7.44 13.89 -2.24
CA PRO A 156 -7.03 13.67 -0.87
C PRO A 156 -7.90 14.43 0.15
N THR A 157 -8.60 15.49 -0.26
CA THR A 157 -9.49 16.25 0.64
C THR A 157 -10.70 15.43 1.11
N LEU A 158 -10.98 14.30 0.44
CA LEU A 158 -12.03 13.36 0.84
C LEU A 158 -11.57 12.35 1.90
N GLN A 159 -10.26 12.21 2.14
CA GLN A 159 -9.69 11.26 3.12
C GLN A 159 -10.30 11.38 4.53
N PRO A 160 -10.57 12.59 5.08
CA PRO A 160 -11.20 12.73 6.40
C PRO A 160 -12.62 12.13 6.48
N LEU A 161 -13.27 11.88 5.33
CA LEU A 161 -14.60 11.29 5.26
C LEU A 161 -14.60 9.76 5.33
N MET A 162 -13.45 9.08 5.14
CA MET A 162 -13.41 7.61 5.07
C MET A 162 -13.91 6.97 6.37
N ALA A 163 -13.37 7.38 7.52
CA ALA A 163 -13.75 6.84 8.81
C ALA A 163 -15.22 7.15 9.20
N PRO A 164 -15.71 8.41 9.07
CA PRO A 164 -17.14 8.71 9.28
C PRO A 164 -18.11 7.93 8.39
N LEU A 165 -17.68 7.54 7.19
CA LEU A 165 -18.47 6.79 6.23
C LEU A 165 -18.31 5.26 6.34
N ASP A 166 -17.55 4.78 7.33
CA ASP A 166 -17.25 3.35 7.54
C ASP A 166 -16.60 2.69 6.30
N ILE A 167 -15.71 3.43 5.63
CA ILE A 167 -14.92 2.93 4.50
C ILE A 167 -13.59 2.39 5.03
N ASP A 168 -13.34 1.11 4.77
CA ASP A 168 -12.25 0.36 5.42
C ASP A 168 -10.87 0.69 4.84
N ALA A 169 -10.79 0.99 3.54
CA ALA A 169 -9.55 1.39 2.90
C ALA A 169 -9.79 2.25 1.65
N TYR A 170 -8.75 2.98 1.24
CA TYR A 170 -8.77 3.71 -0.02
C TYR A 170 -7.40 3.62 -0.72
N ILE A 171 -7.41 3.86 -2.03
CA ILE A 171 -6.23 3.91 -2.88
C ILE A 171 -6.25 5.24 -3.63
N ASN A 172 -5.16 5.99 -3.59
CA ASN A 172 -4.98 7.21 -4.38
C ASN A 172 -4.03 6.96 -5.55
N PRO A 173 -4.52 6.82 -6.79
CA PRO A 173 -3.67 6.58 -7.97
C PRO A 173 -2.63 7.66 -8.23
N ARG A 174 -2.93 8.91 -7.84
CA ARG A 174 -2.00 10.03 -8.02
C ARG A 174 -0.77 9.85 -7.15
N SER A 175 -0.94 9.42 -5.90
CA SER A 175 0.19 9.11 -5.01
C SER A 175 1.08 8.01 -5.59
N THR A 176 0.50 6.93 -6.10
CA THR A 176 1.24 5.83 -6.75
C THR A 176 2.01 6.29 -7.98
N THR A 177 1.39 7.17 -8.78
CA THR A 177 2.02 7.76 -9.96
C THR A 177 3.22 8.63 -9.57
N VAL A 178 3.05 9.50 -8.56
CA VAL A 178 4.13 10.33 -8.01
C VAL A 178 5.30 9.45 -7.54
N SER A 179 5.05 8.42 -6.74
CA SER A 179 6.11 7.52 -6.27
C SER A 179 6.87 6.85 -7.44
N SER A 180 6.16 6.48 -8.51
CA SER A 180 6.77 5.88 -9.72
C SER A 180 7.64 6.84 -10.53
N ILE A 181 7.38 8.14 -10.45
CA ILE A 181 8.18 9.19 -11.09
C ILE A 181 9.39 9.52 -10.21
N LEU A 182 9.17 9.71 -8.90
CA LEU A 182 10.22 10.11 -7.95
C LEU A 182 11.40 9.15 -7.96
N ARG A 183 11.18 7.83 -8.09
CA ARG A 183 12.28 6.85 -8.13
C ARG A 183 13.30 7.10 -9.25
N HIS A 184 12.93 7.82 -10.32
CA HIS A 184 13.83 8.14 -11.44
C HIS A 184 14.48 9.53 -11.32
N ILE A 185 13.98 10.38 -10.43
CA ILE A 185 14.45 11.76 -10.24
C ILE A 185 15.36 11.87 -9.01
N ARG A 186 15.11 11.05 -7.98
CA ARG A 186 15.85 11.07 -6.72
C ARG A 186 17.34 10.75 -6.92
N HIS A 187 18.17 11.39 -6.11
CA HIS A 187 19.61 11.16 -6.12
C HIS A 187 19.96 9.82 -5.44
N GLY A 188 21.08 9.22 -5.85
CA GLY A 188 21.46 7.87 -5.41
C GLY A 188 20.76 6.77 -6.21
N ARG A 189 21.12 5.50 -5.95
CA ARG A 189 20.56 4.35 -6.69
C ARG A 189 19.28 3.84 -6.03
N VAL A 190 18.22 4.63 -6.15
CA VAL A 190 16.89 4.29 -5.60
C VAL A 190 16.19 3.26 -6.51
N ARG A 191 15.77 2.14 -5.93
CA ARG A 191 15.04 1.06 -6.61
C ARG A 191 13.52 1.22 -6.51
N GLY A 192 13.05 1.76 -5.40
CA GLY A 192 11.63 1.87 -5.10
C GLY A 192 11.36 2.97 -4.10
N ILE A 193 10.21 3.62 -4.26
CA ILE A 193 9.67 4.61 -3.33
C ILE A 193 8.19 4.30 -3.18
N TYR A 194 7.70 4.33 -1.94
CA TYR A 194 6.29 4.20 -1.64
C TYR A 194 5.89 5.28 -0.65
N SER A 195 4.98 6.15 -1.06
CA SER A 195 4.46 7.21 -0.19
C SER A 195 3.47 6.65 0.83
N ILE A 196 3.53 7.16 2.06
CA ILE A 196 2.65 6.79 3.16
C ILE A 196 1.75 7.98 3.53
N GLY A 197 0.45 7.72 3.69
CA GLY A 197 -0.53 8.76 3.97
C GLY A 197 -0.68 9.72 2.80
N ASP A 198 -0.72 11.02 3.09
CA ASP A 198 -0.66 12.09 2.08
C ASP A 198 0.78 12.57 1.86
N ALA A 199 1.69 11.62 1.59
CA ALA A 199 3.13 11.87 1.51
C ALA A 199 3.73 12.49 2.78
N GLU A 200 3.30 12.02 3.96
CA GLU A 200 3.87 12.40 5.27
C GLU A 200 5.14 11.60 5.61
N ALA A 201 5.29 10.43 4.99
CA ALA A 201 6.49 9.61 5.04
C ALA A 201 6.67 8.82 3.73
N GLU A 202 7.86 8.28 3.53
CA GLU A 202 8.23 7.45 2.40
C GLU A 202 8.92 6.15 2.88
N VAL A 203 8.63 5.04 2.21
CA VAL A 203 9.48 3.85 2.25
C VAL A 203 10.38 3.89 1.04
N ILE A 204 11.69 3.93 1.28
CA ILE A 204 12.73 4.07 0.25
C ILE A 204 13.55 2.78 0.21
N GLU A 205 13.63 2.18 -0.97
CA GLU A 205 14.55 1.09 -1.26
C GLU A 205 15.76 1.65 -2.01
N ALA A 206 16.92 1.72 -1.36
CA ALA A 206 18.11 2.31 -1.94
C ALA A 206 19.27 1.30 -1.98
N GLN A 207 19.94 1.21 -3.12
CA GLN A 207 21.14 0.41 -3.27
C GLN A 207 22.37 1.21 -2.85
N VAL A 208 23.20 0.62 -2.00
CA VAL A 208 24.45 1.21 -1.52
C VAL A 208 25.50 1.13 -2.61
N LEU A 209 26.12 2.26 -2.90
CA LEU A 209 27.24 2.38 -3.84
C LEU A 209 28.56 2.34 -3.07
N SER A 210 29.66 1.88 -3.68
CA SER A 210 31.00 1.88 -3.07
C SER A 210 31.40 3.25 -2.53
N THR A 211 31.04 4.31 -3.25
CA THR A 211 31.36 5.71 -2.96
C THR A 211 30.35 6.40 -2.04
N SER A 212 29.38 5.66 -1.50
CA SER A 212 28.40 6.21 -0.57
C SER A 212 29.03 6.34 0.82
N PRO A 213 28.77 7.44 1.56
CA PRO A 213 29.26 7.63 2.92
C PRO A 213 28.99 6.47 3.88
N ILE A 214 27.89 5.74 3.69
CA ILE A 214 27.47 4.64 4.55
C ILE A 214 28.12 3.28 4.20
N SER A 215 28.79 3.19 3.05
CA SER A 215 29.43 1.94 2.61
C SER A 215 30.54 1.53 3.57
N GLY A 216 30.50 0.28 4.03
CA GLY A 216 31.45 -0.29 4.99
C GLY A 216 31.18 0.07 6.45
N GLN A 217 30.19 0.91 6.77
CA GLN A 217 29.86 1.31 8.14
C GLN A 217 28.92 0.30 8.83
N LEU A 218 28.90 0.32 10.17
CA LEU A 218 27.87 -0.36 10.95
C LEU A 218 26.63 0.54 11.05
N ILE A 219 25.42 -0.03 11.05
CA ILE A 219 24.17 0.75 11.14
C ILE A 219 24.17 1.73 12.34
N ARG A 220 24.72 1.33 13.49
CA ARG A 220 24.77 2.20 14.69
C ARG A 220 25.75 3.36 14.59
N ASP A 221 26.70 3.27 13.67
CA ASP A 221 27.76 4.27 13.48
C ASP A 221 27.38 5.29 12.39
N ILE A 222 26.23 5.09 11.72
CA ILE A 222 25.68 6.01 10.71
C ILE A 222 24.72 6.99 11.40
N ASP A 223 24.93 8.27 11.15
CA ASP A 223 24.08 9.35 11.65
C ASP A 223 22.77 9.46 10.84
N PHE A 224 21.84 8.52 11.07
CA PHE A 224 20.49 8.62 10.53
C PHE A 224 19.69 9.72 11.26
N PRO A 225 18.89 10.52 10.54
CA PRO A 225 17.95 11.47 11.17
C PRO A 225 16.93 10.76 12.08
N GLU A 226 16.37 11.48 13.06
CA GLU A 226 15.43 10.91 14.04
C GLU A 226 14.15 10.33 13.40
N GLY A 227 13.66 10.91 12.31
CA GLY A 227 12.50 10.40 11.58
C GLY A 227 12.82 9.29 10.58
N VAL A 228 14.01 8.67 10.67
CA VAL A 228 14.44 7.59 9.78
C VAL A 228 14.64 6.29 10.54
N LEU A 229 14.06 5.21 10.01
CA LEU A 229 14.21 3.86 10.54
C LEU A 229 14.68 2.91 9.45
N VAL A 230 15.76 2.16 9.75
CA VAL A 230 16.21 1.07 8.90
C VAL A 230 15.31 -0.15 9.12
N GLY A 231 14.56 -0.50 8.08
CA GLY A 231 13.57 -1.57 8.09
C GLY A 231 14.12 -2.95 7.81
N ALA A 232 14.93 -3.04 6.77
CA ALA A 232 15.50 -4.28 6.25
C ALA A 232 16.80 -3.99 5.50
N VAL A 233 17.69 -4.97 5.46
CA VAL A 233 18.85 -4.98 4.57
C VAL A 233 18.78 -6.24 3.73
N LEU A 234 18.76 -6.09 2.42
CA LEU A 234 18.89 -7.18 1.46
C LEU A 234 20.36 -7.31 1.08
N LYS A 235 20.97 -8.44 1.48
CA LYS A 235 22.37 -8.75 1.27
C LYS A 235 22.47 -10.13 0.63
N ASP A 236 23.11 -10.21 -0.54
CA ASP A 236 23.24 -11.45 -1.32
C ASP A 236 21.89 -12.19 -1.53
N ASP A 237 20.85 -11.43 -1.91
CA ASP A 237 19.45 -11.90 -2.06
C ASP A 237 18.76 -12.41 -0.78
N VAL A 238 19.36 -12.22 0.39
CA VAL A 238 18.78 -12.57 1.69
C VAL A 238 18.36 -11.32 2.44
N VAL A 239 17.08 -11.29 2.84
CA VAL A 239 16.53 -10.19 3.66
C VAL A 239 16.89 -10.42 5.13
N LEU A 240 17.66 -9.48 5.69
CA LEU A 240 18.11 -9.46 7.06
C LEU A 240 17.35 -8.39 7.86
N LYS A 241 17.01 -8.73 9.11
CA LYS A 241 16.54 -7.74 10.07
C LYS A 241 17.75 -6.91 10.54
N PRO A 242 17.72 -5.58 10.40
CA PRO A 242 18.85 -4.73 10.78
C PRO A 242 19.03 -4.74 12.29
N SER A 243 20.29 -4.64 12.70
CA SER A 243 20.72 -4.43 14.08
C SER A 243 21.84 -3.39 14.08
N GLY A 244 22.14 -2.79 15.22
CA GLY A 244 23.26 -1.84 15.32
C GLY A 244 24.62 -2.42 14.89
N GLY A 245 24.80 -3.74 14.96
CA GLY A 245 26.01 -4.44 14.53
C GLY A 245 25.99 -4.91 13.07
N THR A 246 24.91 -4.67 12.33
CA THR A 246 24.83 -5.00 10.90
C THR A 246 25.75 -4.06 10.13
N ARG A 247 26.72 -4.61 9.39
CA ARG A 247 27.57 -3.85 8.47
C ARG A 247 26.87 -3.70 7.13
N ILE A 248 26.88 -2.49 6.60
CA ILE A 248 26.39 -2.16 5.27
C ILE A 248 27.58 -2.25 4.31
N GLU A 249 27.40 -2.97 3.20
CA GLU A 249 28.41 -3.13 2.17
C GLU A 249 27.91 -2.63 0.80
N GLU A 250 28.85 -2.42 -0.13
CA GLU A 250 28.50 -2.06 -1.50
C GLU A 250 27.59 -3.13 -2.12
N GLY A 251 26.56 -2.67 -2.85
CA GLY A 251 25.61 -3.53 -3.54
C GLY A 251 24.40 -3.93 -2.69
N ASP A 252 24.49 -3.82 -1.37
CA ASP A 252 23.37 -4.05 -0.45
C ASP A 252 22.19 -3.13 -0.82
N VAL A 253 20.96 -3.61 -0.60
CA VAL A 253 19.76 -2.78 -0.70
C VAL A 253 19.18 -2.57 0.67
N ILE A 254 19.08 -1.31 1.08
CA ILE A 254 18.52 -0.92 2.37
C ILE A 254 17.08 -0.45 2.15
N VAL A 255 16.17 -0.95 2.97
CA VAL A 255 14.79 -0.46 3.06
C VAL A 255 14.69 0.47 4.25
N LEU A 256 14.36 1.73 3.98
CA LEU A 256 14.21 2.78 4.98
C LEU A 256 12.76 3.21 5.05
N PHE A 257 12.27 3.49 6.25
CA PHE A 257 11.13 4.36 6.46
C PHE A 257 11.67 5.74 6.84
N ALA A 258 11.22 6.80 6.18
CA ALA A 258 11.66 8.16 6.44
C ALA A 258 10.45 9.10 6.48
N MET A 259 10.37 9.94 7.51
CA MET A 259 9.46 11.09 7.50
C MET A 259 9.85 12.03 6.35
N THR A 260 8.87 12.69 5.73
CA THR A 260 9.10 13.50 4.53
C THR A 260 10.16 14.58 4.73
N ASP A 261 10.22 15.19 5.92
CA ASP A 261 11.18 16.24 6.25
C ASP A 261 12.64 15.71 6.29
N ASP A 262 12.83 14.42 6.53
CA ASP A 262 14.15 13.78 6.63
C ASP A 262 14.63 13.13 5.32
N VAL A 263 13.78 13.07 4.29
CA VAL A 263 14.14 12.47 2.99
C VAL A 263 15.37 13.13 2.33
N PRO A 264 15.54 14.47 2.35
CA PRO A 264 16.75 15.10 1.80
C PRO A 264 18.03 14.65 2.52
N GLU A 265 17.94 14.39 3.82
CA GLU A 265 19.08 13.91 4.59
C GLU A 265 19.42 12.47 4.21
N VAL A 266 18.39 11.62 4.06
CA VAL A 266 18.54 10.25 3.53
C VAL A 266 19.21 10.26 2.17
N GLU A 267 18.77 11.09 1.23
CA GLU A 267 19.39 11.15 -0.10
C GLU A 267 20.89 11.42 -0.04
N ARG A 268 21.32 12.37 0.80
CA ARG A 268 22.76 12.68 0.96
C ARG A 268 23.56 11.50 1.48
N LEU A 269 23.00 10.66 2.35
CA LEU A 269 23.67 9.43 2.81
C LEU A 269 23.91 8.42 1.68
N PHE A 270 23.04 8.41 0.65
CA PHE A 270 23.14 7.52 -0.52
C PHE A 270 23.74 8.18 -1.76
N GLN A 271 24.03 9.48 -1.69
CA GLN A 271 24.73 10.19 -2.76
C GLN A 271 26.19 9.76 -2.84
N VAL A 272 26.72 9.87 -4.06
CA VAL A 272 28.14 9.67 -4.35
C VAL A 272 28.90 10.91 -3.87
N SER A 273 29.91 10.74 -3.03
CA SER A 273 30.84 11.84 -2.72
C SER A 273 31.53 12.30 -4.00
N ILE A 274 31.51 13.61 -4.26
CA ILE A 274 32.02 14.25 -5.50
C ILE A 274 33.54 14.05 -5.70
N ASP A 275 34.27 13.55 -4.70
CA ASP A 275 35.72 13.32 -4.73
C ASP A 275 36.21 12.22 -5.71
N PHE A 276 35.36 11.76 -6.64
CA PHE A 276 35.69 10.74 -7.66
C PHE A 276 35.61 11.25 -9.11
N PHE A 277 35.59 12.57 -9.35
CA PHE A 277 35.80 13.18 -10.67
C PHE A 277 37.11 13.95 -10.76
#